data_AF-A0A932UTL0-F1
#
_entry.id   AF-A0A932UTL0-F1
#
_cell.length_a   1.000
_cell.length_b   1.000
_cell.length_c   1.000
_cell.angle_alpha   90.00
_cell.angle_beta   90.00
_cell.angle_gamma   90.00
#
_symmetry.space_group_name_H-M   'P 1'
#
loop_
_entity.id
_entity.type
_entity.pdbx_description
1 polymer ?
#
loop_
_entity_poly.entity_id
_entity_poly.type
_entity_poly.pdbx_seq_one_letter_code
_entity_poly.pdbx_strand_id
1 'polypeptide(L)'
;MRSLRTPPATVAFATLTFSLLPAHISLAQRPPASSQSPPQTIEQRTAGMRRMDGFFPLYWDSTAGHLYMEIARFGTEFMHIQGMGAGLGSNDVGIERGNLQASEIVFFERQGPKVLLIEPNYNYRASFATNAEEIKSVRESFARSIRWGFTIAAESDGRVLVDLTDYLVRDPHTISQRLRPGTYRVDLSRSSVYVPMTKNFPLNTEMEAEVTWVVQPAAGPGGGGGYG
;
A
#
# COMPACT_ATOMS: atom_id res chain seq x y z
N MET A 1 -6.13 38.85 -9.67
CA MET A 1 -4.79 38.24 -9.74
C MET A 1 -4.43 37.66 -8.37
N ARG A 2 -4.57 36.34 -8.17
CA ARG A 2 -4.17 35.64 -6.94
C ARG A 2 -2.93 34.81 -7.27
N SER A 3 -1.82 35.16 -6.63
CA SER A 3 -0.53 34.47 -6.71
C SER A 3 -0.66 33.07 -6.10
N LEU A 4 -0.43 32.04 -6.91
CA LEU A 4 -0.24 30.66 -6.46
C LEU A 4 1.23 30.50 -6.06
N ARG A 5 1.51 30.44 -4.75
CA ARG A 5 2.81 29.98 -4.25
C ARG A 5 2.83 28.46 -4.31
N THR A 6 3.60 27.90 -5.23
CA THR A 6 4.00 26.49 -5.22
C THR A 6 4.97 26.25 -4.06
N PRO A 7 4.82 25.16 -3.27
CA PRO A 7 5.86 24.76 -2.34
C PRO A 7 7.06 24.18 -3.11
N PRO A 8 8.30 24.37 -2.64
CA PRO A 8 9.47 23.78 -3.28
C PRO A 8 9.50 22.26 -3.02
N ALA A 9 9.30 21.45 -4.06
CA ALA A 9 9.64 20.04 -4.02
C ALA A 9 11.16 19.90 -4.15
N THR A 10 11.84 19.65 -3.03
CA THR A 10 13.27 19.37 -3.03
C THR A 10 13.47 17.86 -3.22
N VAL A 11 13.91 17.45 -4.41
CA VAL A 11 14.42 16.10 -4.65
C VAL A 11 15.93 16.15 -4.41
N ALA A 12 16.38 15.59 -3.29
CA ALA A 12 17.82 15.48 -3.00
C ALA A 12 18.39 14.25 -3.72
N PHE A 13 19.20 14.47 -4.76
CA PHE A 13 20.09 13.44 -5.30
C PHE A 13 21.38 13.45 -4.46
N ALA A 14 21.58 12.41 -3.64
CA ALA A 14 22.86 12.20 -2.97
C ALA A 14 23.82 11.49 -3.93
N THR A 15 24.66 12.26 -4.63
CA THR A 15 25.79 11.72 -5.39
C THR A 15 26.93 11.43 -4.41
N LEU A 16 27.17 10.15 -4.08
CA LEU A 16 28.37 9.76 -3.33
C LEU A 16 29.56 9.71 -4.30
N THR A 17 30.45 10.70 -4.23
CA THR A 17 31.79 10.63 -4.82
C THR A 17 32.72 9.90 -3.85
N PHE A 18 33.23 8.72 -4.24
CA PHE A 18 34.29 8.03 -3.51
C PHE A 18 35.65 8.63 -3.91
N SER A 19 36.27 9.42 -3.02
CA SER A 19 37.68 9.79 -3.13
C SER A 19 38.54 8.67 -2.55
N LEU A 20 39.51 8.17 -3.32
CA LEU A 20 40.49 7.19 -2.85
C LEU A 20 41.47 7.85 -1.88
N LEU A 21 41.37 7.51 -0.60
CA LEU A 21 42.48 7.62 0.37
C LEU A 21 43.03 6.21 0.62
N PRO A 22 44.36 6.01 0.61
CA PRO A 22 44.96 4.73 0.94
C PRO A 22 44.84 4.50 2.46
N ALA A 23 43.85 3.73 2.87
CA ALA A 23 43.71 3.24 4.24
C ALA A 23 44.26 1.81 4.34
N HIS A 24 45.07 1.57 5.37
CA HIS A 24 45.64 0.28 5.71
C HIS A 24 44.54 -0.79 5.85
N ILE A 25 44.64 -1.86 5.07
CA ILE A 25 43.70 -2.98 5.07
C ILE A 25 43.93 -3.79 6.36
N SER A 26 43.10 -3.54 7.38
CA SER A 26 42.85 -4.52 8.43
C SER A 26 41.86 -5.54 7.88
N LEU A 27 42.23 -6.82 7.89
CA LEU A 27 41.39 -7.92 7.40
C LEU A 27 40.25 -8.17 8.40
N ALA A 28 39.27 -7.27 8.44
CA ALA A 28 38.04 -7.48 9.18
C ALA A 28 37.29 -8.64 8.51
N GLN A 29 37.13 -9.73 9.25
CA GLN A 29 36.34 -10.88 8.83
C GLN A 29 34.93 -10.39 8.50
N ARG A 30 34.59 -10.40 7.21
CA ARG A 30 33.26 -10.09 6.71
C ARG A 30 32.30 -11.08 7.37
N PRO A 31 31.26 -10.62 8.11
CA PRO A 31 30.27 -11.54 8.63
C PRO A 31 29.69 -12.35 7.46
N PRO A 32 29.40 -13.65 7.66
CA PRO A 32 28.85 -14.47 6.59
C PRO A 32 27.61 -13.77 6.06
N ALA A 33 27.55 -13.59 4.74
CA ALA A 33 26.35 -13.13 4.07
C ALA A 33 25.20 -14.01 4.58
N SER A 34 24.22 -13.40 5.22
CA SER A 34 22.98 -14.08 5.58
C SER A 34 22.47 -14.74 4.31
N SER A 35 22.52 -16.07 4.29
CA SER A 35 21.93 -16.89 3.24
C SER A 35 20.46 -16.51 3.17
N GLN A 36 20.10 -15.65 2.21
CA GLN A 36 18.71 -15.44 1.86
C GLN A 36 18.24 -16.80 1.34
N SER A 37 17.46 -17.50 2.17
CA SER A 37 16.74 -18.68 1.71
C SER A 37 16.04 -18.33 0.40
N PRO A 38 16.05 -19.22 -0.60
CA PRO A 38 15.33 -18.96 -1.84
C PRO A 38 13.89 -18.53 -1.50
N PRO A 39 13.33 -17.54 -2.23
CA PRO A 39 11.95 -17.12 -2.00
C PRO A 39 11.05 -18.36 -2.00
N GLN A 40 10.19 -18.49 -0.97
CA GLN A 40 9.21 -19.57 -0.96
C GLN A 40 8.33 -19.45 -2.21
N THR A 41 7.97 -20.59 -2.81
CA THR A 41 7.05 -20.58 -3.95
C THR A 41 5.64 -20.22 -3.46
N ILE A 42 4.80 -19.69 -4.35
CA ILE A 42 3.40 -19.38 -4.03
C ILE A 42 2.69 -20.64 -3.54
N GLU A 43 2.91 -21.77 -4.20
CA GLU A 43 2.28 -23.06 -3.88
C GLU A 43 2.68 -23.55 -2.49
N GLN A 44 3.94 -23.35 -2.10
CA GLN A 44 4.40 -23.66 -0.74
C GLN A 44 3.82 -22.70 0.29
N ARG A 45 3.84 -21.39 0.01
CA ARG A 45 3.39 -20.36 0.95
C ARG A 45 1.89 -20.43 1.22
N THR A 46 1.11 -20.85 0.22
CA THR A 46 -0.35 -20.92 0.24
C THR A 46 -0.90 -22.31 0.53
N ALA A 47 -0.04 -23.27 0.84
CA ALA A 47 -0.45 -24.61 1.23
C ALA A 47 -1.41 -24.55 2.44
N GLY A 48 -2.63 -25.08 2.26
CA GLY A 48 -3.68 -25.07 3.29
C GLY A 48 -4.50 -23.79 3.39
N MET A 49 -4.21 -22.76 2.58
CA MET A 49 -5.05 -21.57 2.48
C MET A 49 -6.27 -21.83 1.60
N ARG A 50 -7.36 -21.11 1.86
CA ARG A 50 -8.54 -21.14 0.98
C ARG A 50 -8.30 -20.26 -0.24
N ARG A 51 -8.07 -20.89 -1.38
CA ARG A 51 -7.96 -20.22 -2.69
C ARG A 51 -9.32 -19.73 -3.18
N MET A 52 -9.34 -18.54 -3.76
CA MET A 52 -10.51 -17.90 -4.40
C MET A 52 -10.07 -17.40 -5.78
N ASP A 53 -10.43 -18.12 -6.83
CA ASP A 53 -10.12 -17.74 -8.22
C ASP A 53 -10.98 -16.56 -8.70
N GLY A 54 -10.45 -15.77 -9.63
CA GLY A 54 -11.15 -14.62 -10.21
C GLY A 54 -10.18 -13.63 -10.84
N PHE A 55 -10.55 -12.35 -10.87
CA PHE A 55 -9.83 -11.30 -11.59
C PHE A 55 -8.39 -11.16 -11.09
N PHE A 56 -8.20 -11.12 -9.78
CA PHE A 56 -6.94 -11.40 -9.10
C PHE A 56 -7.13 -12.59 -8.17
N PRO A 57 -6.46 -13.73 -8.37
CA PRO A 57 -6.57 -14.85 -7.44
C PRO A 57 -6.20 -14.45 -6.01
N LEU A 58 -7.02 -14.86 -5.04
CA LEU A 58 -6.83 -14.56 -3.63
C LEU A 58 -6.63 -15.84 -2.82
N TYR A 59 -5.91 -15.73 -1.71
CA TYR A 59 -5.68 -16.83 -0.78
C TYR A 59 -5.97 -16.35 0.65
N TRP A 60 -6.90 -17.01 1.32
CA TRP A 60 -7.26 -16.70 2.70
C TRP A 60 -6.58 -17.69 3.66
N ASP A 61 -5.74 -17.16 4.55
CA ASP A 61 -5.18 -17.89 5.68
C ASP A 61 -6.10 -17.70 6.90
N SER A 62 -6.95 -18.70 7.15
CA SER A 62 -7.87 -18.65 8.29
C SER A 62 -7.18 -18.80 9.66
N THR A 63 -5.93 -19.26 9.67
CA THR A 63 -5.17 -19.47 10.92
C THR A 63 -4.52 -18.16 11.34
N ALA A 64 -3.90 -17.45 10.41
CA ALA A 64 -3.25 -16.17 10.66
C ALA A 64 -4.17 -14.95 10.50
N GLY A 65 -5.31 -15.10 9.82
CA GLY A 65 -6.23 -14.01 9.53
C GLY A 65 -5.76 -13.10 8.40
N HIS A 66 -4.95 -13.63 7.47
CA HIS A 66 -4.35 -12.85 6.39
C HIS A 66 -4.99 -13.14 5.03
N LEU A 67 -5.19 -12.09 4.25
CA LEU A 67 -5.63 -12.19 2.86
C LEU A 67 -4.47 -11.87 1.92
N TYR A 68 -4.11 -12.83 1.09
CA TYR A 68 -3.09 -12.67 0.07
C TYR A 68 -3.71 -12.53 -1.32
N MET A 69 -3.01 -11.80 -2.20
CA MET A 69 -3.34 -11.64 -3.61
C MET A 69 -2.18 -12.08 -4.48
N GLU A 70 -2.49 -12.83 -5.53
CA GLU A 70 -1.54 -13.19 -6.57
C GLU A 70 -1.62 -12.18 -7.73
N ILE A 71 -0.45 -11.66 -8.09
CA ILE A 71 -0.28 -10.67 -9.14
C ILE A 71 0.59 -11.28 -10.24
N ALA A 72 -0.01 -11.45 -11.42
CA ALA A 72 0.67 -11.93 -12.63
C ALA A 72 0.79 -10.84 -13.70
N ARG A 73 0.04 -9.74 -13.58
CA ARG A 73 -0.06 -8.67 -14.58
C ARG A 73 0.49 -7.37 -14.00
N PHE A 74 1.65 -6.94 -14.50
CA PHE A 74 2.27 -5.66 -14.17
C PHE A 74 2.08 -4.65 -15.29
N GLY A 75 2.06 -3.35 -14.96
CA GLY A 75 1.87 -2.27 -15.94
C GLY A 75 0.52 -2.29 -16.65
N THR A 76 -0.41 -3.15 -16.22
CA THR A 76 -1.77 -3.22 -16.75
C THR A 76 -2.69 -2.42 -15.84
N GLU A 77 -3.36 -1.43 -16.41
CA GLU A 77 -4.29 -0.57 -15.70
C GLU A 77 -5.59 -1.30 -15.38
N PHE A 78 -6.14 -1.05 -14.19
CA PHE A 78 -7.45 -1.54 -13.76
C PHE A 78 -8.15 -0.48 -12.91
N MET A 79 -9.48 -0.59 -12.83
CA MET A 79 -10.29 0.29 -12.00
C MET A 79 -10.21 -0.18 -10.54
N HIS A 80 -9.85 0.73 -9.64
CA HIS A 80 -9.88 0.52 -8.20
C HIS A 80 -10.90 1.47 -7.59
N ILE A 81 -11.91 0.87 -6.96
CA ILE A 81 -13.02 1.59 -6.36
C ILE A 81 -12.99 1.33 -4.86
N GLN A 82 -13.11 2.39 -4.08
CA GLN A 82 -13.22 2.34 -2.64
C GLN A 82 -14.58 2.89 -2.22
N GLY A 83 -15.23 2.18 -1.32
CA GLY A 83 -16.52 2.59 -0.77
C GLY A 83 -16.78 1.90 0.56
N MET A 84 -17.88 2.29 1.20
CA MET A 84 -18.29 1.75 2.50
C MET A 84 -19.45 0.76 2.32
N GLY A 85 -19.19 -0.51 2.61
CA GLY A 85 -20.19 -1.58 2.56
C GLY A 85 -21.29 -1.41 3.62
N ALA A 86 -20.92 -0.89 4.79
CA ALA A 86 -21.81 -0.46 5.86
C ALA A 86 -21.48 0.97 6.31
N GLY A 87 -22.51 1.76 6.61
CA GLY A 87 -22.38 3.11 7.18
C GLY A 87 -22.46 3.09 8.71
N LEU A 88 -21.96 4.14 9.36
CA LEU A 88 -22.15 4.36 10.81
C LEU A 88 -23.57 4.80 11.15
N GLY A 89 -24.39 5.15 10.14
CA GLY A 89 -25.74 5.69 10.34
C GLY A 89 -25.77 7.13 10.88
N SER A 90 -24.64 7.84 10.83
CA SER A 90 -24.53 9.25 11.20
C SER A 90 -24.23 10.10 9.97
N ASN A 91 -25.18 10.96 9.60
CA ASN A 91 -25.07 11.85 8.45
C ASN A 91 -23.96 12.91 8.67
N ASP A 92 -23.72 13.32 9.92
CA ASP A 92 -22.76 14.38 10.27
C ASP A 92 -21.30 13.99 9.99
N VAL A 93 -21.00 12.68 9.96
CA VAL A 93 -19.65 12.14 9.68
C VAL A 93 -19.48 11.77 8.20
N GLY A 94 -20.58 11.77 7.43
CA GLY A 94 -20.58 11.40 6.00
C GLY A 94 -20.30 9.91 5.75
N ILE A 95 -20.56 9.04 6.72
CA ILE A 95 -20.33 7.59 6.62
C ILE A 95 -21.66 6.90 6.36
N GLU A 96 -22.05 6.93 5.09
CA GLU A 96 -23.28 6.33 4.57
C GLU A 96 -22.99 5.02 3.85
N ARG A 97 -23.94 4.09 3.92
CA ARG A 97 -23.87 2.82 3.20
C ARG A 97 -23.88 3.06 1.69
N GLY A 98 -22.97 2.42 0.96
CA GLY A 98 -22.92 2.51 -0.50
C GLY A 98 -22.29 3.81 -1.02
N ASN A 99 -21.72 4.62 -0.14
CA ASN A 99 -20.99 5.81 -0.53
C ASN A 99 -19.66 5.41 -1.19
N LEU A 100 -19.54 5.68 -2.49
CA LEU A 100 -18.31 5.54 -3.26
C LEU A 100 -17.40 6.73 -2.95
N GLN A 101 -16.27 6.46 -2.30
CA GLN A 101 -15.38 7.50 -1.80
C GLN A 101 -14.25 7.83 -2.77
N ALA A 102 -13.76 6.82 -3.50
CA ALA A 102 -12.73 7.01 -4.52
C ALA A 102 -12.94 6.03 -5.67
N SER A 103 -12.65 6.50 -6.88
CA SER A 103 -12.56 5.68 -8.09
C SER A 103 -11.33 6.16 -8.84
N GLU A 104 -10.37 5.26 -9.02
CA GLU A 104 -9.08 5.57 -9.60
C GLU A 104 -8.64 4.47 -10.55
N ILE A 105 -7.92 4.87 -11.60
CA ILE A 105 -7.22 3.91 -12.44
C ILE A 105 -5.86 3.69 -11.80
N VAL A 106 -5.48 2.44 -11.61
CA VAL A 106 -4.21 2.06 -10.98
C VAL A 106 -3.59 0.88 -11.72
N PHE A 107 -2.30 0.66 -11.50
CA PHE A 107 -1.60 -0.53 -11.96
C PHE A 107 -0.56 -0.97 -10.92
N PHE A 108 -0.13 -2.23 -11.04
CA PHE A 108 0.98 -2.76 -10.24
C PHE A 108 2.32 -2.57 -10.96
N GLU A 109 3.33 -2.14 -10.23
CA GLU A 109 4.72 -2.12 -10.70
C GLU A 109 5.63 -2.82 -9.69
N ARG A 110 6.52 -3.69 -10.17
CA ARG A 110 7.54 -4.32 -9.34
C ARG A 110 8.75 -3.40 -9.21
N GLN A 111 9.21 -3.20 -7.97
CA GLN A 111 10.47 -2.53 -7.66
C GLN A 111 11.26 -3.37 -6.64
N GLY A 112 12.21 -4.18 -7.14
CA GLY A 112 12.98 -5.10 -6.32
C GLY A 112 12.08 -6.07 -5.54
N PRO A 113 12.13 -6.08 -4.19
CA PRO A 113 11.31 -6.95 -3.33
C PRO A 113 9.90 -6.39 -3.08
N LYS A 114 9.53 -5.27 -3.71
CA LYS A 114 8.23 -4.63 -3.52
C LYS A 114 7.37 -4.65 -4.77
N VAL A 115 6.07 -4.63 -4.55
CA VAL A 115 5.06 -4.31 -5.57
C VAL A 115 4.37 -3.02 -5.17
N LEU A 116 4.40 -2.02 -6.04
CA LEU A 116 3.75 -0.74 -5.82
C LEU A 116 2.38 -0.73 -6.50
N LEU A 117 1.36 -0.28 -5.77
CA LEU A 117 0.09 0.13 -6.37
C LEU A 117 0.22 1.61 -6.74
N ILE A 118 0.17 1.91 -8.03
CA ILE A 118 0.43 3.24 -8.55
C ILE A 118 -0.80 3.76 -9.27
N GLU A 119 -1.17 4.99 -8.95
CA GLU A 119 -2.10 5.80 -9.74
C GLU A 119 -1.27 6.70 -10.69
N PRO A 120 -1.44 6.55 -12.02
CA PRO A 120 -0.80 7.43 -13.00
C PRO A 120 -1.41 8.83 -12.97
N ASN A 121 -0.62 9.82 -13.35
CA ASN A 121 -1.07 11.20 -13.43
C ASN A 121 -1.59 11.54 -14.83
N TYR A 122 -2.90 11.45 -15.05
CA TYR A 122 -3.51 11.78 -16.35
C TYR A 122 -3.76 13.28 -16.60
N ASN A 123 -3.45 14.15 -15.64
CA ASN A 123 -3.54 15.60 -15.86
C ASN A 123 -2.49 16.09 -16.86
N TYR A 124 -1.46 15.29 -17.11
CA TYR A 124 -0.42 15.54 -18.10
C TYR A 124 -0.39 14.39 -19.10
N ARG A 125 -0.59 14.70 -20.37
CA ARG A 125 -0.60 13.74 -21.46
C ARG A 125 0.39 14.19 -22.52
N ALA A 126 1.14 13.26 -23.09
CA ALA A 126 1.96 13.54 -24.27
C ALA A 126 1.03 13.93 -25.42
N SER A 127 1.40 14.98 -26.16
CA SER A 127 0.59 15.48 -27.27
C SER A 127 0.67 14.54 -28.47
N PHE A 128 1.74 13.72 -28.55
CA PHE A 128 1.95 12.75 -29.62
C PHE A 128 2.13 11.34 -29.06
N ALA A 129 1.07 10.53 -29.14
CA ALA A 129 1.03 9.15 -28.61
C ALA A 129 1.97 8.15 -29.34
N THR A 130 2.67 8.58 -30.40
CA THR A 130 3.58 7.74 -31.19
C THR A 130 5.06 7.92 -30.84
N ASN A 131 5.41 8.92 -30.03
CA ASN A 131 6.79 9.18 -29.62
C ASN A 131 7.08 8.59 -28.24
N ALA A 132 7.79 7.46 -28.21
CA ALA A 132 8.13 6.75 -26.96
C ALA A 132 8.97 7.59 -25.98
N GLU A 133 9.86 8.44 -26.48
CA GLU A 133 10.70 9.32 -25.65
C GLU A 133 9.89 10.47 -25.05
N GLU A 134 8.91 11.01 -25.78
CA GLU A 134 7.99 12.01 -25.25
C GLU A 134 7.08 11.42 -24.17
N ILE A 135 6.54 10.21 -24.40
CA ILE A 135 5.73 9.49 -23.42
C ILE A 135 6.53 9.23 -22.14
N LYS A 136 7.78 8.79 -22.29
CA LYS A 136 8.69 8.56 -21.15
C LYS A 136 9.02 9.86 -20.44
N SER A 137 9.39 10.91 -21.18
CA SER A 137 9.69 12.23 -20.63
C SER A 137 8.50 12.81 -19.85
N VAL A 138 7.29 12.74 -20.38
CA VAL A 138 6.07 13.19 -19.67
C VAL A 138 5.83 12.33 -18.42
N ARG A 139 5.97 11.00 -18.51
CA ARG A 139 5.83 10.10 -17.36
C ARG A 139 6.85 10.37 -16.26
N GLU A 140 8.08 10.72 -16.61
CA GLU A 140 9.17 11.00 -15.67
C GLU A 140 9.12 12.44 -15.13
N SER A 141 8.58 13.38 -15.91
CA SER A 141 8.48 14.80 -15.54
C SER A 141 7.36 15.09 -14.55
N PHE A 142 6.35 14.22 -14.45
CA PHE A 142 5.21 14.40 -13.56
C PHE A 142 5.11 13.28 -12.53
N ALA A 143 5.02 13.67 -11.26
CA ALA A 143 4.89 12.74 -10.16
C ALA A 143 3.60 11.90 -10.31
N ARG A 144 3.78 10.58 -10.24
CA ARG A 144 2.71 9.60 -10.06
C ARG A 144 2.48 9.35 -8.57
N SER A 145 1.27 8.94 -8.20
CA SER A 145 0.93 8.66 -6.80
C SER A 145 1.17 7.19 -6.48
N ILE A 146 2.05 6.90 -5.52
CA ILE A 146 2.16 5.55 -4.96
C ILE A 146 1.09 5.43 -3.86
N ARG A 147 0.07 4.61 -4.12
CA ARG A 147 -1.04 4.35 -3.18
C ARG A 147 -0.65 3.39 -2.07
N TRP A 148 0.19 2.40 -2.39
CA TRP A 148 0.72 1.44 -1.44
C TRP A 148 1.97 0.73 -1.97
N GLY A 149 2.79 0.20 -1.07
CA GLY A 149 3.92 -0.67 -1.40
C GLY A 149 3.84 -1.98 -0.62
N PHE A 150 3.54 -3.06 -1.33
CA PHE A 150 3.52 -4.41 -0.79
C PHE A 150 4.92 -5.02 -0.77
N THR A 151 5.21 -5.85 0.22
CA THR A 151 6.40 -6.73 0.20
C THR A 151 5.99 -8.06 -0.42
N ILE A 152 6.85 -8.61 -1.28
CA ILE A 152 6.60 -9.90 -1.91
C ILE A 152 6.76 -11.01 -0.86
N ALA A 153 5.69 -11.79 -0.66
CA ALA A 153 5.66 -12.89 0.29
C ALA A 153 6.14 -14.22 -0.32
N ALA A 154 5.91 -14.42 -1.62
CA ALA A 154 6.30 -15.60 -2.38
C ALA A 154 6.28 -15.32 -3.89
N GLU A 155 7.01 -16.11 -4.68
CA GLU A 155 7.06 -15.96 -6.15
C GLU A 155 7.06 -17.32 -6.86
N SER A 156 6.32 -17.44 -7.96
CA SER A 156 6.28 -18.62 -8.83
C SER A 156 6.05 -18.21 -10.28
N ASP A 157 6.91 -18.66 -11.21
CA ASP A 157 6.81 -18.43 -12.67
C ASP A 157 6.42 -16.99 -13.08
N GLY A 158 7.09 -15.99 -12.50
CA GLY A 158 6.84 -14.57 -12.80
C GLY A 158 5.60 -13.96 -12.15
N ARG A 159 4.84 -14.75 -11.38
CA ARG A 159 3.74 -14.30 -10.51
C ARG A 159 4.29 -14.03 -9.11
N VAL A 160 3.67 -13.10 -8.40
CA VAL A 160 4.05 -12.76 -7.03
C VAL A 160 2.84 -12.81 -6.12
N LEU A 161 3.05 -13.22 -4.87
CA LEU A 161 2.07 -13.19 -3.81
C LEU A 161 2.35 -12.01 -2.89
N VAL A 162 1.34 -11.21 -2.60
CA VAL A 162 1.42 -10.07 -1.67
C VAL A 162 0.38 -10.20 -0.57
N ASP A 163 0.70 -9.74 0.64
CA ASP A 163 -0.24 -9.64 1.75
C ASP A 163 -1.04 -8.33 1.65
N LEU A 164 -2.37 -8.42 1.59
CA LEU A 164 -3.27 -7.27 1.51
C LEU A 164 -3.81 -6.81 2.86
N THR A 165 -3.52 -7.51 3.95
CA THR A 165 -4.20 -7.32 5.23
C THR A 165 -4.10 -5.88 5.72
N ASP A 166 -2.88 -5.35 5.85
CA ASP A 166 -2.63 -3.98 6.31
C ASP A 166 -3.16 -2.93 5.35
N TYR A 167 -3.17 -3.25 4.05
CA TYR A 167 -3.80 -2.40 3.05
C TYR A 167 -5.30 -2.30 3.34
N LEU A 168 -6.01 -3.41 3.52
CA LEU A 168 -7.47 -3.41 3.68
C LEU A 168 -7.94 -2.75 4.98
N VAL A 169 -7.23 -2.95 6.10
CA VAL A 169 -7.65 -2.43 7.42
C VAL A 169 -7.20 -1.00 7.70
N ARG A 170 -6.58 -0.31 6.74
CA ARG A 170 -6.16 1.09 6.90
C ARG A 170 -7.36 2.04 6.93
N ASP A 171 -7.08 3.31 7.19
CA ASP A 171 -8.06 4.40 7.07
C ASP A 171 -7.85 5.20 5.76
N PRO A 172 -8.28 4.68 4.59
CA PRO A 172 -7.98 5.30 3.29
C PRO A 172 -8.69 6.65 3.09
N HIS A 173 -9.75 6.92 3.84
CA HIS A 173 -10.59 8.12 3.69
C HIS A 173 -10.43 9.10 4.85
N THR A 174 -9.43 8.90 5.70
CA THR A 174 -9.14 9.75 6.87
C THR A 174 -10.36 9.92 7.79
N ILE A 175 -11.17 8.87 7.93
CA ILE A 175 -12.36 8.81 8.78
C ILE A 175 -12.01 9.22 10.22
N SER A 176 -10.87 8.75 10.72
CA SER A 176 -10.33 9.13 12.03
C SER A 176 -10.27 10.64 12.26
N GLN A 177 -10.03 11.43 11.20
CA GLN A 177 -9.96 12.89 11.27
C GLN A 177 -11.33 13.56 11.33
N ARG A 178 -12.41 12.87 10.95
CA ARG A 178 -13.79 13.37 10.96
C ARG A 178 -14.53 13.04 12.26
N LEU A 179 -14.11 11.98 12.97
CA LEU A 179 -14.71 11.57 14.23
C LEU A 179 -14.46 12.59 15.34
N ARG A 180 -15.52 13.08 15.99
CA ARG A 180 -15.48 14.05 17.09
C ARG A 180 -16.51 13.70 18.17
N PRO A 181 -16.28 14.10 19.44
CA PRO A 181 -15.08 14.79 19.96
C PRO A 181 -13.87 13.84 20.13
N GLY A 182 -12.64 14.39 20.06
CA GLY A 182 -11.40 13.64 20.31
C GLY A 182 -10.56 13.33 19.06
N THR A 183 -9.40 12.72 19.28
CA THR A 183 -8.49 12.25 18.24
C THR A 183 -8.59 10.74 18.14
N TYR A 184 -8.94 10.22 16.96
CA TYR A 184 -9.12 8.80 16.75
C TYR A 184 -7.93 8.18 16.01
N ARG A 185 -7.76 6.86 16.15
CA ARG A 185 -6.90 6.03 15.29
C ARG A 185 -7.55 4.68 15.04
N VAL A 186 -7.12 4.00 13.99
CA VAL A 186 -7.47 2.59 13.78
C VAL A 186 -6.87 1.75 14.92
N ASP A 187 -7.64 0.76 15.35
CA ASP A 187 -7.24 -0.29 16.27
C ASP A 187 -7.12 -1.60 15.49
N LEU A 188 -5.90 -1.91 15.04
CA LEU A 188 -5.61 -3.10 14.23
C LEU A 188 -5.96 -4.40 14.97
N SER A 189 -5.87 -4.42 16.29
CA SER A 189 -6.21 -5.61 17.09
C SER A 189 -7.70 -5.94 17.09
N ARG A 190 -8.54 -4.97 16.70
CA ARG A 190 -9.99 -5.09 16.58
C ARG A 190 -10.49 -4.82 15.17
N SER A 191 -9.61 -4.96 14.19
CA SER A 191 -9.92 -4.81 12.77
C SER A 191 -9.51 -6.07 12.03
N SER A 192 -10.29 -6.45 11.03
CA SER A 192 -10.05 -7.69 10.29
C SER A 192 -10.64 -7.64 8.89
N VAL A 193 -10.11 -8.48 7.99
CA VAL A 193 -10.75 -8.74 6.70
C VAL A 193 -12.11 -9.40 6.93
N TYR A 194 -13.15 -8.86 6.30
CA TYR A 194 -14.50 -9.40 6.35
C TYR A 194 -14.69 -10.41 5.21
N VAL A 195 -14.26 -11.63 5.49
CA VAL A 195 -14.24 -12.76 4.54
C VAL A 195 -15.60 -13.07 3.89
N PRO A 196 -16.75 -12.98 4.59
CA PRO A 196 -18.06 -13.24 3.97
C PRO A 196 -18.37 -12.36 2.74
N MET A 197 -17.85 -11.13 2.70
CA MET A 197 -17.98 -10.19 1.58
C MET A 197 -16.71 -10.02 0.75
N THR A 198 -15.72 -10.89 0.96
CA THR A 198 -14.59 -11.02 0.03
C THR A 198 -14.98 -11.99 -1.08
N LYS A 199 -15.26 -11.45 -2.26
CA LYS A 199 -15.76 -12.19 -3.43
C LYS A 199 -14.84 -11.98 -4.61
N ASN A 200 -14.63 -13.03 -5.38
CA ASN A 200 -13.78 -12.96 -6.55
C ASN A 200 -14.53 -13.50 -7.76
N PHE A 201 -14.55 -12.72 -8.82
CA PHE A 201 -15.26 -13.00 -10.06
C PHE A 201 -14.30 -12.82 -11.23
N PRO A 202 -14.60 -13.36 -12.43
CA PRO A 202 -13.68 -13.28 -13.56
C PRO A 202 -13.28 -11.84 -13.97
N LEU A 203 -14.17 -10.85 -13.75
CA LEU A 203 -13.98 -9.47 -14.21
C LEU A 203 -13.79 -8.46 -13.07
N ASN A 204 -13.99 -8.85 -11.81
CA ASN A 204 -13.78 -8.00 -10.65
C ASN A 204 -13.44 -8.79 -9.40
N THR A 205 -12.71 -8.15 -8.48
CA THR A 205 -12.40 -8.67 -7.15
C THR A 205 -12.94 -7.68 -6.12
N GLU A 206 -13.75 -8.16 -5.19
CA GLU A 206 -14.34 -7.39 -4.10
C GLU A 206 -13.76 -7.87 -2.77
N MET A 207 -13.32 -6.94 -1.94
CA MET A 207 -12.71 -7.21 -0.64
C MET A 207 -13.26 -6.22 0.36
N GLU A 208 -13.63 -6.71 1.54
CA GLU A 208 -14.18 -5.89 2.62
C GLU A 208 -13.38 -6.10 3.89
N ALA A 209 -13.32 -5.08 4.73
CA ALA A 209 -12.72 -5.13 6.06
C ALA A 209 -13.65 -4.46 7.07
N GLU A 210 -13.70 -5.04 8.27
CA GLU A 210 -14.29 -4.41 9.44
C GLU A 210 -13.18 -3.67 10.18
N VAL A 211 -13.33 -2.36 10.32
CA VAL A 211 -12.30 -1.49 10.90
C VAL A 211 -12.85 -0.82 12.16
N THR A 212 -12.09 -0.91 13.24
CA THR A 212 -12.42 -0.25 14.51
C THR A 212 -11.55 0.99 14.69
N TRP A 213 -12.18 2.10 15.08
CA TRP A 213 -11.48 3.31 15.52
C TRP A 213 -11.60 3.51 17.03
N VAL A 214 -10.53 3.96 17.67
CA VAL A 214 -10.47 4.30 19.10
C VAL A 214 -10.05 5.72 19.34
N VAL A 215 -10.61 6.31 20.39
CA VAL A 215 -10.08 7.54 20.97
C VAL A 215 -8.66 7.28 21.47
N GLN A 216 -7.71 8.10 21.02
CA GLN A 216 -6.37 8.11 21.58
C GLN A 216 -6.44 8.71 22.99
N PRO A 217 -5.87 8.05 24.01
CA PRO A 217 -5.71 8.68 25.32
C PRO A 217 -4.93 9.98 25.14
N ALA A 218 -5.37 11.05 25.79
CA ALA A 218 -4.56 12.26 25.86
C ALA A 218 -3.20 11.87 26.46
N ALA A 219 -2.10 12.31 25.83
CA ALA A 219 -0.79 12.19 26.44
C ALA A 219 -0.85 12.93 27.78
N GLY A 220 -0.83 12.18 28.89
CA GLY A 220 -0.84 12.76 30.23
C GLY A 220 0.37 13.67 30.40
N PRO A 221 0.29 14.72 31.23
CA PRO A 221 1.48 15.50 31.57
C PRO A 221 2.49 14.52 32.17
N GLY A 222 3.69 14.45 31.58
CA GLY A 222 4.77 13.61 32.08
C GLY A 222 4.97 13.90 33.56
N GLY A 223 4.62 12.93 34.42
CA GLY A 223 4.80 13.00 35.85
C GLY A 223 6.29 13.01 36.17
N GLY A 224 6.90 14.20 36.12
CA GLY A 224 8.20 14.46 36.71
C GLY A 224 8.04 14.35 38.22
N GLY A 225 8.29 13.15 38.75
CA GLY A 225 8.46 12.91 40.18
C GLY A 225 9.66 13.69 40.67
N GLY A 226 9.42 14.90 41.19
CA GLY A 226 10.36 15.60 42.03
C GLY A 226 10.23 15.05 43.45
N TYR A 227 11.20 14.25 43.87
CA TYR A 227 11.45 14.01 45.28
C TYR A 227 11.94 15.31 45.91
N GLY A 228 11.25 15.74 46.97
CA GLY A 228 11.67 16.79 47.89
C GLY A 228 11.34 16.34 49.31
#